data_AF-A0A956SH89-F1
#
_entry.id   AF-A0A956SH89-F1
#
_cell.length_a   1.000
_cell.length_b   1.000
_cell.length_c   1.000
_cell.angle_alpha   90.00
_cell.angle_beta   90.00
_cell.angle_gamma   90.00
#
_symmetry.space_group_name_H-M   'P 1'
#
loop_
_entity.id
_entity.type
_entity.pdbx_description
1 polymer ?
#
loop_
_entity_poly.entity_id
_entity_poly.type
_entity_poly.pdbx_seq_one_letter_code
_entity_poly.pdbx_strand_id
1 'polypeptide(L)' 'MKQTIDNSKPIFQQIKEQIEDMIMNDTISETGRVPSTNEFAKYHKINPATAAKGINQLVEEGIKNVVFML' A
#
# COMPACT_ATOMS: atom_id res chain seq x y z
N MET A 1 4.67 -3.99 -13.69
CA MET A 1 4.15 -3.15 -12.59
C MET A 1 3.52 -1.90 -13.19
N LYS A 2 2.24 -1.63 -12.93
CA LYS A 2 1.57 -0.41 -13.40
C LYS A 2 1.95 0.72 -12.43
N GLN A 3 2.99 1.48 -12.77
CA GLN A 3 3.69 2.40 -11.87
C GLN A 3 3.06 3.80 -11.74
N THR A 4 1.84 4.01 -12.23
CA THR A 4 1.23 5.34 -12.34
C THR A 4 -0.15 5.35 -11.70
N ILE A 5 -0.41 6.34 -10.86
CA ILE A 5 -1.75 6.56 -10.28
C ILE A 5 -2.72 6.84 -11.43
N ASP A 6 -3.76 6.01 -11.49
CA ASP A 6 -4.83 6.05 -12.47
C ASP A 6 -5.95 6.95 -11.94
N ASN A 7 -6.34 7.99 -12.68
CA ASN A 7 -7.41 8.89 -12.23
C ASN A 7 -8.81 8.26 -12.29
N SER A 8 -8.97 7.06 -12.87
CA SER A 8 -10.26 6.36 -12.93
C SER A 8 -10.67 5.66 -11.63
N LYS A 9 -9.75 5.53 -10.65
CA LYS A 9 -10.01 4.90 -9.35
C LYS A 9 -9.54 5.80 -8.20
N PRO A 10 -10.18 5.72 -7.02
CA PRO A 10 -9.64 6.35 -5.82
C PRO A 10 -8.21 5.89 -5.52
N ILE A 11 -7.33 6.85 -5.21
CA ILE A 11 -5.90 6.60 -4.95
C ILE A 11 -5.69 5.58 -3.83
N PHE A 12 -6.49 5.65 -2.76
CA PHE A 12 -6.37 4.71 -1.64
C PHE A 12 -6.64 3.25 -2.04
N GLN A 13 -7.55 3.00 -2.99
CA GLN A 13 -7.80 1.66 -3.51
C GLN A 13 -6.63 1.15 -4.35
N GLN A 14 -5.97 2.03 -5.11
CA GLN A 14 -4.80 1.65 -5.91
C GLN A 14 -3.57 1.34 -5.05
N ILE A 15 -3.44 1.98 -3.89
CA ILE A 15 -2.40 1.65 -2.90
C ILE A 15 -2.66 0.27 -2.32
N LYS A 16 -3.94 0.00 -1.98
CA LYS A 16 -4.40 -1.30 -1.52
C LYS A 16 -4.01 -2.41 -2.51
N GLU A 17 -4.46 -2.27 -3.76
CA GLU A 17 -4.19 -3.22 -4.85
C GLU A 17 -2.69 -3.43 -5.06
N GLN A 18 -1.87 -2.38 -5.01
CA GLN A 18 -0.41 -2.51 -5.14
C GLN A 18 0.24 -3.32 -4.02
N ILE A 19 -0.19 -3.12 -2.77
CA ILE A 19 0.35 -3.87 -1.64
C ILE A 19 -0.13 -5.32 -1.68
N GLU A 20 -1.40 -5.56 -2.03
CA GLU A 20 -1.94 -6.91 -2.27
C GLU A 20 -1.12 -7.66 -3.34
N ASP A 21 -0.85 -7.01 -4.48
CA ASP A 21 -0.02 -7.57 -5.55
C ASP A 21 1.39 -7.89 -5.05
N MET A 22 2.00 -7.02 -4.25
CA MET A 22 3.35 -7.25 -3.70
C MET A 22 3.41 -8.44 -2.73
N ILE A 23 2.33 -8.67 -1.96
CA ILE A 23 2.18 -9.82 -1.07
C ILE A 23 1.94 -11.10 -1.89
N MET A 24 1.02 -11.06 -2.87
CA MET A 24 0.68 -12.23 -3.69
C MET A 24 1.83 -12.70 -4.58
N ASN A 25 2.69 -11.77 -5.04
CA ASN A 25 3.83 -12.10 -5.89
C ASN A 25 5.09 -12.50 -5.07
N ASP A 26 4.97 -12.79 -3.77
CA ASP A 26 6.09 -13.09 -2.85
C ASP A 26 7.22 -12.03 -2.89
N THR A 27 6.92 -10.83 -3.38
CA THR A 27 7.89 -9.72 -3.41
C THR A 27 8.15 -9.22 -1.98
N ILE A 28 7.19 -9.47 -1.09
CA ILE A 28 7.26 -9.23 0.34
C ILE A 28 7.03 -10.59 1.01
N SER A 29 8.12 -11.20 1.50
CA SER A 29 8.06 -12.33 2.45
C SER A 29 7.12 -11.98 3.61
N GLU A 30 6.60 -12.94 4.38
CA GLU A 30 5.83 -12.67 5.62
C GLU A 30 6.61 -11.79 6.64
N THR A 31 7.91 -11.58 6.42
CA THR A 31 8.81 -10.67 7.16
C THR A 31 9.33 -9.50 6.32
N GLY A 32 8.88 -9.39 5.08
CA GLY A 32 9.26 -8.37 4.12
C GLY A 32 8.75 -6.99 4.54
N ARG A 33 9.54 -5.97 4.24
CA ARG A 33 9.22 -4.59 4.60
C ARG A 33 8.26 -4.01 3.57
N VAL A 34 7.06 -3.64 4.02
CA VAL A 34 6.18 -2.76 3.24
C VAL A 34 6.59 -1.31 3.52
N PRO A 35 6.67 -0.45 2.49
CA PRO A 35 6.90 0.96 2.70
C PRO A 35 5.86 1.55 3.67
N SER A 36 6.33 2.44 4.53
CA SER A 36 5.46 3.20 5.44
C SER A 36 4.45 4.06 4.67
N THR A 37 3.39 4.48 5.35
CA THR A 37 2.43 5.48 4.85
C THR A 37 3.13 6.72 4.28
N ASN A 38 4.18 7.18 4.96
CA ASN A 38 4.92 8.38 4.59
C ASN A 38 5.78 8.15 3.33
N GLU A 39 6.38 6.97 3.20
CA GLU A 39 7.14 6.59 2.00
C GLU A 39 6.22 6.46 0.78
N PHE A 40 5.05 5.83 0.94
CA PHE A 40 4.02 5.79 -0.12
C PHE A 40 3.58 7.20 -0.53
N ALA A 41 3.30 8.05 0.44
CA ALA A 41 2.88 9.43 0.19
C ALA A 41 3.95 10.22 -0.57
N LYS A 42 5.22 10.08 -0.16
CA LYS A 42 6.36 10.75 -0.81
C LYS A 42 6.61 10.23 -2.21
N TYR A 43 6.56 8.90 -2.41
CA TYR A 43 6.83 8.28 -3.69
C TYR A 43 5.76 8.62 -4.74
N HIS A 44 4.47 8.51 -4.38
CA HIS A 44 3.37 8.83 -5.29
C HIS A 44 2.98 10.31 -5.30
N LYS A 45 3.60 11.16 -4.47
CA LYS A 45 3.27 12.57 -4.28
C LYS A 45 1.80 12.80 -3.95
N ILE A 46 1.27 12.03 -3.01
CA ILE A 46 -0.13 12.07 -2.57
C ILE A 46 -0.22 12.53 -1.11
N ASN A 47 -1.43 12.90 -0.67
CA ASN A 47 -1.69 13.25 0.72
C ASN A 47 -1.43 12.02 1.63
N PRO A 48 -0.62 12.14 2.70
CA PRO A 48 -0.39 11.06 3.67
C PRO A 48 -1.67 10.46 4.26
N ALA A 49 -2.73 11.26 4.46
CA ALA A 49 -4.02 10.77 4.93
C ALA A 49 -4.67 9.78 3.94
N THR A 50 -4.45 9.97 2.63
CA THR A 50 -4.93 9.05 1.59
C THR A 50 -4.15 7.75 1.58
N ALA A 51 -2.82 7.81 1.76
CA ALA A 51 -1.98 6.63 1.92
C ALA A 51 -2.37 5.82 3.17
N ALA A 52 -2.59 6.51 4.29
CA ALA A 52 -3.01 5.89 5.54
C ALA A 52 -4.34 5.15 5.37
N LYS A 53 -5.29 5.75 4.66
CA LYS A 53 -6.59 5.13 4.38
C LYS A 53 -6.45 3.83 3.60
N GLY A 54 -5.57 3.78 2.60
CA GLY A 54 -5.32 2.55 1.81
C GLY A 54 -4.72 1.44 2.67
N ILE A 55 -3.74 1.78 3.51
CA ILE A 55 -3.10 0.82 4.44
C ILE A 55 -4.08 0.31 5.49
N ASN A 56 -4.88 1.21 6.09
CA ASN A 56 -5.88 0.81 7.09
C ASN A 56 -6.93 -0.16 6.52
N GLN A 57 -7.33 0.01 5.25
CA GLN A 57 -8.24 -0.94 4.61
C GLN A 57 -7.65 -2.35 4.48
N LEU A 58 -6.34 -2.48 4.18
CA LEU A 58 -5.67 -3.78 4.14
C LEU A 58 -5.71 -4.48 5.50
N VAL A 59 -5.47 -3.71 6.57
CA VAL A 59 -5.50 -4.22 7.95
C VAL A 59 -6.91 -4.66 8.34
N GLU A 60 -7.94 -3.87 7.97
CA GLU A 60 -9.35 -4.21 8.18
C GLU A 60 -9.76 -5.48 7.40
N GLU A 61 -9.24 -5.66 6.18
CA GLU A 61 -9.51 -6.83 5.32
C GLU A 61 -8.72 -8.09 5.74
N GLY A 62 -7.91 -8.02 6.80
CA GLY A 62 -7.27 -9.17 7.43
C GLY A 62 -5.81 -9.41 7.05
N ILE A 63 -5.17 -8.49 6.31
CA ILE A 63 -3.72 -8.51 6.08
C ILE A 63 -3.01 -8.05 7.36
N LYS A 64 -2.78 -9.00 8.27
CA LYS A 64 -2.17 -8.76 9.59
C LYS A 64 -0.70 -9.15 9.67
N ASN A 65 -0.21 -9.93 8.71
CA ASN A 65 1.10 -10.58 8.78
C ASN A 65 2.23 -9.73 8.18
N VAL A 66 1.98 -8.47 7.86
CA VAL A 66 2.96 -7.62 7.17
C VAL A 66 3.38 -6.49 8.08
N VAL A 67 4.70 -6.34 8.26
CA VAL A 67 5.27 -5.34 9.14
C VAL A 67 5.42 -4.03 8.38
N PHE A 68 4.49 -3.11 8.61
CA PHE A 68 4.62 -1.72 8.17
C PHE A 68 5.60 -1.00 9.09
N MET A 69 6.66 -0.39 8.53
CA MET A 69 7.48 0.54 9.30
C MET A 69 6.67 1.80 9.58
N LEU A 70 6.60 2.21 10.85
CA LEU A 70 5.93 3.44 11.29
C LEU A 70 6.88 4.64 11.20
#